data_AF-A0AAE1L3Y2-F1
#
_entry.id   AF-A0AAE1L3Y2-F1
#
_cell.length_a   1.000
_cell.length_b   1.000
_cell.length_c   1.000
_cell.angle_alpha   90.00
_cell.angle_beta   90.00
_cell.angle_gamma   90.00
#
_symmetry.space_group_name_H-M   'P 1'
#
loop_
_entity.id
_entity.type
_entity.pdbx_description
1 polymer ?
#
loop_
_entity_poly.entity_id
_entity_poly.type
_entity_poly.pdbx_seq_one_letter_code
_entity_poly.pdbx_strand_id
1 'polypeptide(L)'
;MGLNCHYMTKPHQKRLEMEILLGDIHQLEKNGKITTSTALQPTLLAEAAKTRGVHHSKLLNKNHFLASKQLRKNPDIIIRRADKASSLVVHGREEYLQKMDNTLSDTSKFKRISRNPTNDIKRRANTTISAINA
;
A
#
# COMPACT_ATOMS: atom_id res chain seq x y z
N MET A 1 -0.97 -8.22 -14.60
CA MET A 1 -1.03 -9.39 -13.70
C MET A 1 -0.74 -8.94 -12.27
N GLY A 2 -1.79 -8.55 -11.53
CA GLY A 2 -1.67 -8.15 -10.13
C GLY A 2 -1.54 -9.38 -9.24
N LEU A 3 -0.42 -9.50 -8.53
CA LEU A 3 -0.26 -10.55 -7.52
C LEU A 3 -1.07 -10.15 -6.29
N ASN A 4 -2.34 -10.52 -6.27
CA ASN A 4 -3.13 -10.64 -5.05
C ASN A 4 -2.54 -11.80 -4.23
N CYS A 5 -1.44 -11.54 -3.52
CA CYS A 5 -0.86 -12.46 -2.56
C CYS A 5 -1.65 -12.46 -1.24
N HIS A 6 -2.97 -12.61 -1.34
CA HIS A 6 -3.82 -12.96 -0.22
C HIS A 6 -3.92 -14.48 -0.15
N TYR A 7 -2.83 -15.16 0.23
CA TYR A 7 -2.95 -16.44 0.92
C TYR A 7 -3.48 -16.15 2.33
N MET A 8 -4.75 -15.72 2.38
CA MET A 8 -5.51 -15.59 3.61
C MET A 8 -5.84 -17.01 4.05
N THR A 9 -4.94 -17.65 4.80
CA THR A 9 -5.28 -18.86 5.53
C THR A 9 -6.24 -18.48 6.65
N LYS A 10 -7.53 -18.49 6.29
CA LYS A 10 -8.75 -18.50 7.11
C LYS A 10 -9.10 -17.22 7.90
N PRO A 11 -9.62 -16.18 7.21
CA PRO A 11 -10.30 -15.05 7.87
C PRO A 11 -11.60 -15.48 8.60
N HIS A 12 -12.13 -16.66 8.27
CA HIS A 12 -13.41 -17.14 8.77
C HIS A 12 -13.40 -17.61 10.24
N GLN A 13 -12.26 -18.07 10.78
CA GLN A 13 -12.21 -18.59 12.16
C GLN A 13 -12.41 -17.48 13.19
N LYS A 14 -11.65 -16.40 13.07
CA LYS A 14 -11.76 -15.25 13.99
C LYS A 14 -13.14 -14.60 13.95
N ARG A 15 -13.77 -14.53 12.77
CA ARG A 15 -15.14 -14.00 12.65
C ARG A 15 -16.15 -14.89 13.36
N LEU A 16 -16.06 -16.21 13.18
CA LEU A 16 -16.92 -17.18 13.85
C LEU A 16 -16.76 -17.13 15.37
N GLU A 17 -15.52 -17.05 15.86
CA GLU A 17 -15.22 -16.91 17.30
C GLU A 17 -15.84 -15.64 17.90
N MET A 18 -15.76 -14.52 17.17
CA MET A 18 -16.37 -13.26 17.60
C MET A 18 -17.90 -13.29 17.55
N GLU A 19 -18.50 -14.03 16.60
CA GLU A 19 -19.95 -14.24 16.53
C GLU A 19 -20.45 -15.12 17.69
N ILE A 20 -19.71 -16.18 18.04
CA ILE A 20 -19.99 -17.03 19.22
C ILE A 20 -19.93 -16.18 20.50
N LEU A 21 -18.86 -15.40 20.67
CA LEU A 21 -18.69 -14.52 21.84
C LEU A 21 -19.84 -13.51 21.98
N LEU A 22 -20.30 -12.92 20.87
CA LEU A 22 -21.44 -12.01 20.88
C LEU A 22 -22.73 -12.71 21.34
N GLY A 23 -22.93 -13.97 20.91
CA GLY A 23 -24.06 -14.81 21.35
C GLY A 23 -24.06 -15.06 22.86
N ASP A 24 -22.91 -15.43 23.42
CA ASP A 24 -22.74 -15.67 24.86
C ASP A 24 -23.01 -14.39 25.68
N ILE A 25 -22.52 -13.25 25.20
CA ILE A 25 -22.73 -11.95 25.84
C ILE A 25 -24.23 -11.59 25.86
N HIS A 26 -24.95 -11.76 24.75
CA HIS A 26 -26.39 -11.52 24.72
C HIS A 26 -27.15 -12.47 25.66
N GLN A 27 -26.69 -13.72 25.82
CA GLN A 27 -27.30 -14.65 26.76
C GLN A 27 -27.08 -14.22 28.22
N LEU A 28 -25.89 -13.71 28.56
CA LEU A 28 -25.59 -13.18 29.89
C LEU A 28 -26.36 -11.91 30.21
N GLU A 29 -26.56 -11.03 29.23
CA GLU A 29 -27.38 -9.84 29.36
C GLU A 29 -28.86 -10.19 29.56
N LYS A 30 -29.38 -11.15 28.79
CA LYS A 30 -30.75 -11.68 28.97
C LYS A 30 -30.96 -12.30 30.36
N ASN A 31 -29.91 -12.90 30.92
CA ASN A 31 -29.93 -13.46 32.28
C ASN A 31 -29.73 -12.40 33.38
N GLY A 32 -29.63 -11.11 33.03
CA GLY A 32 -29.46 -10.01 33.98
C GLY A 32 -28.11 -9.99 34.70
N LYS A 33 -27.11 -10.75 34.22
CA LYS A 33 -25.79 -10.85 34.85
C LYS A 33 -24.85 -9.71 34.47
N ILE A 34 -25.07 -9.12 33.29
CA ILE A 34 -24.27 -8.02 32.74
C ILE A 34 -25.17 -7.02 32.05
N THR A 35 -24.66 -5.81 31.84
CA THR A 35 -25.28 -4.79 30.98
C THR A 35 -24.28 -4.43 29.89
N THR A 36 -24.70 -4.44 28.64
CA THR A 36 -23.81 -4.15 27.51
C THR A 36 -24.01 -2.74 26.95
N SER A 37 -22.98 -2.23 26.28
CA SER A 37 -23.04 -0.96 25.54
C SER A 37 -23.58 -1.21 24.13
N THR A 38 -24.37 -0.27 23.61
CA THR A 38 -24.83 -0.28 22.21
C THR A 38 -23.70 -0.28 21.18
N ALA A 39 -22.49 0.14 21.57
CA ALA A 39 -21.31 0.14 20.71
C ALA A 39 -20.56 -1.21 20.68
N LEU A 40 -20.96 -2.21 21.45
CA LEU A 40 -20.23 -3.46 21.60
C LEU A 40 -20.19 -4.27 20.30
N GLN A 41 -21.35 -4.47 19.66
CA GLN A 41 -21.47 -5.20 18.40
C GLN A 41 -20.63 -4.59 17.27
N PRO A 42 -20.72 -3.28 16.95
CA PRO A 42 -19.89 -2.69 15.90
C PRO A 42 -18.38 -2.76 16.24
N THR A 43 -18.02 -2.67 17.53
CA THR A 43 -16.62 -2.80 17.96
C THR A 43 -16.08 -4.22 17.76
N LEU A 44 -16.86 -5.24 18.11
CA LEU A 44 -16.48 -6.64 17.91
C LEU A 44 -16.39 -7.00 16.43
N LEU A 45 -17.32 -6.51 15.60
CA LEU A 45 -17.25 -6.69 14.14
C LEU A 45 -16.01 -6.00 13.56
N ALA A 46 -15.68 -4.80 14.02
CA ALA A 46 -14.47 -4.11 13.61
C ALA A 46 -13.19 -4.87 14.02
N GLU A 47 -13.15 -5.46 15.23
CA GLU A 47 -12.04 -6.30 15.67
C GLU A 47 -11.94 -7.62 14.90
N ALA A 48 -13.07 -8.26 14.58
CA ALA A 48 -13.13 -9.45 13.75
C ALA A 48 -12.53 -9.21 12.36
N ALA A 49 -12.78 -8.02 11.79
CA ALA A 49 -12.26 -7.60 10.49
C ALA A 49 -10.76 -7.26 10.50
N LYS A 50 -10.15 -7.02 11.67
CA LYS A 50 -8.72 -6.70 11.75
C LYS A 50 -7.86 -7.94 11.49
N THR A 51 -7.10 -7.89 10.41
CA THR A 51 -6.01 -8.83 10.11
C THR A 51 -4.74 -8.40 10.83
N ARG A 52 -4.55 -8.90 12.05
CA ARG A 52 -3.28 -8.73 12.79
C ARG A 52 -2.47 -10.01 12.65
N GLY A 53 -1.45 -9.98 11.81
CA GLY A 53 -0.53 -11.09 11.62
C GLY A 53 0.77 -10.62 11.02
N VAL A 54 1.88 -11.13 11.53
CA VAL A 54 3.17 -10.99 10.84
C VAL A 54 3.12 -11.95 9.66
N HIS A 55 2.82 -11.41 8.48
CA HIS A 55 2.84 -12.19 7.25
C HIS A 55 4.29 -12.57 6.91
N HIS A 56 4.73 -13.71 7.39
CA HIS A 56 5.93 -14.36 6.88
C HIS A 56 5.56 -15.04 5.57
N SER A 57 6.10 -14.52 4.48
CA SER A 57 6.05 -15.19 3.19
C SER A 57 6.64 -16.60 3.31
N LYS A 58 5.90 -17.62 2.90
CA LYS A 58 6.40 -19.01 2.85
C LYS A 58 7.50 -19.20 1.78
N LEU A 59 7.60 -18.26 0.84
CA LEU A 59 8.55 -18.29 -0.28
C LEU A 59 9.83 -17.48 0.01
N LEU A 60 9.74 -16.46 0.86
CA LEU A 60 10.86 -15.58 1.18
C LEU A 60 11.52 -16.02 2.49
N ASN A 61 12.69 -16.62 2.37
CA ASN A 61 13.53 -16.94 3.51
C ASN A 61 14.42 -15.75 3.92
N LYS A 62 15.10 -15.87 5.07
CA LYS A 62 16.03 -14.87 5.58
C LYS A 62 17.13 -14.51 4.58
N ASN A 63 17.64 -15.47 3.82
CA ASN A 63 18.70 -15.26 2.84
C ASN A 63 18.22 -14.37 1.68
N HIS A 64 16.98 -14.50 1.23
CA HIS A 64 16.38 -13.60 0.22
C HIS A 64 16.30 -12.15 0.74
N PHE A 65 15.98 -11.96 2.02
CA PHE A 65 15.99 -10.63 2.63
C PHE A 65 17.41 -10.05 2.79
N LEU A 66 18.40 -10.89 3.11
CA LEU A 66 19.80 -10.46 3.19
C LEU A 66 20.34 -10.11 1.79
N ALA A 67 20.10 -10.95 0.80
CA ALA A 67 20.50 -10.73 -0.58
C ALA A 67 19.86 -9.46 -1.15
N SER A 68 18.56 -9.24 -0.92
CA SER A 68 17.90 -8.00 -1.36
C SER A 68 18.43 -6.74 -0.65
N LYS A 69 18.82 -6.84 0.63
CA LYS A 69 19.51 -5.75 1.34
C LYS A 69 20.89 -5.48 0.75
N GLN A 70 21.66 -6.51 0.42
CA GLN A 70 22.96 -6.38 -0.23
C GLN A 70 22.84 -5.77 -1.62
N LEU A 71 21.89 -6.26 -2.42
CA LEU A 71 21.60 -5.73 -3.75
C LEU A 71 21.27 -4.23 -3.71
N ARG A 72 20.44 -3.80 -2.75
CA ARG A 72 20.13 -2.36 -2.56
C ARG A 72 21.33 -1.51 -2.12
N LYS A 73 22.35 -2.11 -1.51
CA LYS A 73 23.57 -1.43 -1.05
C LYS A 73 24.63 -1.32 -2.15
N ASN A 74 24.50 -2.06 -3.24
CA ASN A 74 25.45 -1.99 -4.34
C ASN A 74 25.34 -0.61 -5.02
N PRO A 75 26.41 0.21 -5.01
CA PRO A 75 26.39 1.56 -5.58
C PRO A 75 26.34 1.57 -7.11
N ASP A 76 26.71 0.48 -7.78
CA ASP A 76 26.87 0.41 -9.23
C ASP A 76 25.55 0.13 -9.96
N ILE A 77 24.48 -0.16 -9.22
CA ILE A 77 23.17 -0.46 -9.79
C ILE A 77 22.09 0.50 -9.31
N ILE A 78 21.10 0.71 -10.16
CA ILE A 78 19.88 1.44 -9.86
C ILE A 78 18.70 0.48 -10.01
N ILE A 79 17.83 0.47 -9.00
CA ILE A 79 16.60 -0.31 -9.00
C ILE A 79 15.42 0.66 -9.04
N ARG A 80 14.58 0.56 -10.07
CA ARG A 80 13.37 1.38 -10.25
C ARG A 80 12.16 0.51 -10.51
N ARG A 81 10.98 1.05 -10.25
CA ARG A 81 9.72 0.42 -10.70
C ARG A 81 9.55 0.66 -12.19
N ALA A 82 9.06 -0.36 -12.90
CA ALA A 82 8.63 -0.18 -14.27
C ALA A 82 7.41 0.75 -14.32
N ASP A 83 7.34 1.59 -15.35
CA ASP A 83 6.25 2.56 -15.53
C ASP A 83 4.90 1.86 -15.81
N LYS A 84 4.93 0.82 -16.65
CA LYS A 84 3.72 0.15 -17.16
C LYS A 84 3.46 -1.22 -16.56
N ALA A 85 4.29 -1.67 -15.62
CA ALA A 85 4.17 -3.01 -15.04
C ALA A 85 4.48 -2.99 -13.54
N SER A 86 3.87 -3.93 -12.81
CA SER A 86 4.19 -4.19 -11.40
C SER A 86 5.49 -5.01 -11.27
N SER A 87 6.55 -4.54 -11.93
CA SER A 87 7.86 -5.17 -11.94
C SER A 87 8.94 -4.16 -11.57
N LEU A 88 10.10 -4.69 -11.22
CA LEU A 88 11.29 -3.90 -10.94
C LEU A 88 12.27 -4.03 -12.11
N VAL A 89 12.91 -2.92 -12.44
CA VAL A 89 13.97 -2.84 -13.44
C VAL A 89 15.28 -2.58 -12.71
N VAL A 90 16.30 -3.37 -13.02
CA VAL A 90 17.67 -3.20 -12.54
C VAL A 90 18.51 -2.73 -13.72
N HIS A 91 19.28 -1.67 -13.50
CA HIS A 91 20.18 -1.10 -14.51
C HIS A 91 21.53 -0.78 -13.89
N GLY A 92 22.58 -0.76 -14.71
CA GLY A 92 23.85 -0.13 -14.34
C GLY A 92 23.61 1.36 -14.06
N ARG A 93 24.19 1.86 -12.96
CA ARG A 93 23.98 3.24 -12.50
C ARG A 93 24.48 4.25 -13.52
N GLU A 94 25.70 4.05 -14.01
CA GLU A 94 26.34 4.97 -14.96
C GLU A 94 25.57 5.03 -16.28
N GLU A 95 25.27 3.88 -16.87
CA GLU A 95 24.48 3.80 -18.10
C GLU A 95 23.09 4.43 -17.93
N TYR A 96 22.44 4.21 -16.79
CA TYR A 96 21.15 4.82 -16.50
C TYR A 96 21.24 6.35 -16.43
N LEU A 97 22.24 6.88 -15.73
CA LEU A 97 22.45 8.32 -15.61
C LEU A 97 22.76 8.94 -16.98
N GLN A 98 23.65 8.32 -17.75
CA GLN A 98 24.00 8.79 -19.09
C GLN A 98 22.77 8.84 -20.01
N LYS A 99 21.94 7.78 -20.01
CA LYS A 99 20.68 7.77 -20.77
C LYS A 99 19.73 8.88 -20.31
N MET A 100 19.67 9.15 -19.02
CA MET A 100 18.83 10.21 -18.47
C MET A 100 19.32 11.59 -18.86
N ASP A 101 20.60 11.86 -18.75
CA ASP A 101 21.20 13.14 -19.14
C ASP A 101 21.03 13.37 -20.64
N ASN A 102 21.27 12.35 -21.47
CA ASN A 102 21.02 12.42 -22.91
C ASN A 102 19.54 12.75 -23.21
N THR A 103 18.60 12.10 -22.52
CA THR A 103 17.17 12.36 -22.72
C THR A 103 16.78 13.77 -22.29
N LEU A 104 17.26 14.22 -21.13
CA LEU A 104 16.91 15.51 -20.55
C LEU A 104 17.62 16.70 -21.21
N SER A 105 18.71 16.45 -21.95
CA SER A 105 19.41 17.45 -22.74
C SER A 105 18.58 17.97 -23.92
N ASP A 106 17.54 17.24 -24.34
CA ASP A 106 16.64 17.67 -25.42
C ASP A 106 15.75 18.84 -24.97
N THR A 107 16.22 20.06 -25.24
CA THR A 107 15.52 21.31 -24.89
C THR A 107 14.27 21.56 -25.72
N SER A 108 14.05 20.81 -26.82
CA SER A 108 12.80 20.89 -27.57
C SER A 108 11.62 20.28 -26.80
N LYS A 109 11.91 19.30 -25.92
CA LYS A 109 10.90 18.58 -25.13
C LYS A 109 10.95 18.94 -23.65
N PHE A 110 12.13 19.15 -23.09
CA PHE A 110 12.33 19.34 -21.66
C PHE A 110 12.81 20.75 -21.33
N LYS A 111 12.23 21.33 -20.27
CA LYS A 111 12.66 22.61 -19.72
C LYS A 111 12.99 22.46 -18.25
N ARG A 112 14.16 22.97 -17.85
CA ARG A 112 14.57 22.99 -16.43
C ARG A 112 13.62 23.90 -15.63
N ILE A 113 13.02 23.34 -14.59
CA ILE A 113 12.17 24.07 -13.64
C ILE A 113 12.96 24.40 -12.38
N SER A 114 12.75 25.61 -11.83
CA SER A 114 13.37 26.05 -10.57
C SER A 114 12.53 25.71 -9.34
N ARG A 115 11.21 25.60 -9.51
CA ARG A 115 10.25 25.31 -8.45
C ARG A 115 9.24 24.26 -8.93
N ASN A 116 8.79 23.41 -8.03
CA ASN A 116 7.73 22.43 -8.31
C ASN A 116 6.41 23.17 -8.66
N PRO A 117 5.88 23.03 -9.89
CA PRO A 117 4.70 23.74 -10.35
C PRO A 117 3.38 23.03 -10.02
N THR A 118 3.40 21.85 -9.37
CA THR A 118 2.19 21.01 -9.18
C THR A 118 1.04 21.78 -8.53
N ASN A 119 1.30 22.61 -7.52
CA ASN A 119 0.24 23.35 -6.83
C ASN A 119 -0.38 24.45 -7.71
N ASP A 120 0.43 25.15 -8.50
CA ASP A 120 -0.06 26.18 -9.41
C ASP A 120 -0.89 25.57 -10.55
N ILE A 121 -0.44 24.44 -11.09
CA ILE A 121 -1.18 23.69 -12.11
C ILE A 121 -2.51 23.19 -11.56
N LYS A 122 -2.51 22.61 -10.35
CA LYS A 122 -3.74 22.16 -9.67
C LYS A 122 -4.73 23.31 -9.47
N ARG A 123 -4.26 24.47 -8.99
CA ARG A 123 -5.11 25.65 -8.80
C ARG A 123 -5.75 26.07 -10.13
N ARG A 124 -4.95 26.22 -11.19
CA ARG A 124 -5.45 26.58 -12.53
C ARG A 124 -6.48 25.60 -13.06
N ALA A 125 -6.19 24.30 -12.97
CA ALA A 125 -7.12 23.26 -13.42
C ALA A 125 -8.47 23.34 -12.68
N ASN A 126 -8.45 23.49 -11.36
CA ASN A 126 -9.67 23.63 -10.56
C ASN A 126 -10.43 24.91 -10.92
N THR A 127 -9.76 26.04 -11.14
CA THR A 127 -10.41 27.28 -11.58
C THR A 127 -11.10 27.10 -12.93
N THR A 128 -10.45 26.45 -13.90
CA THR A 128 -11.06 26.14 -15.20
C THR A 128 -12.27 25.22 -15.07
N ILE A 129 -12.19 24.18 -14.25
CA ILE A 129 -13.32 23.27 -13.98
C ILE A 129 -14.49 24.04 -13.36
N SER A 130 -14.23 24.89 -12.37
CA SER A 130 -15.28 25.71 -11.75
C SER A 130 -15.93 26.70 -12.72
N ALA A 131 -15.16 27.27 -13.66
CA ALA A 131 -15.71 28.20 -14.66
C ALA A 131 -16.58 27.51 -15.73
N ILE A 132 -16.31 26.24 -16.05
CA ILE A 132 -17.12 25.46 -17.01
C ILE A 132 -18.39 24.91 -16.36
N ASN A 133 -18.34 24.61 -15.06
CA ASN A 133 -19.47 24.06 -14.31
C ASN A 133 -20.38 25.14 -13.67
N ALA A 134 -20.15 26.43 -13.96
CA ALA A 134 -20.97 27.55 -13.53
C ALA A 134 -21.96 27.95 -14.62
#